data_AF-A0A952TIE7-F1
#
_entry.id   AF-A0A952TIE7-F1
#
_cell.length_a   1.000
_cell.length_b   1.000
_cell.length_c   1.000
_cell.angle_alpha   90.00
_cell.angle_beta   90.00
_cell.angle_gamma   90.00
#
_symmetry.space_group_name_H-M   'P 1'
#
loop_
_entity.id
_entity.type
_entity.pdbx_description
1 polymer ?
#
loop_
_entity_poly.entity_id
_entity_poly.type
_entity_poly.pdbx_seq_one_letter_code
_entity_poly.pdbx_strand_id
1 'polypeptide(L)'
;MKTLMKILVPSLMIASSAQAELAWVKGPFWQAPIEKNISIKLVTKHKDLAKTCKTYRELILNASGKVDLDATEVDYARTESEGFLGGKFAVVFTVDAEASQTVNAANLTRANSSLRSLQTPDPLPYYTQPVDEIAPTFIVRGDVEVLSGQGSLTGVSKSLGLKQTKTFFTGEGYQTSIKVYGRDLACDLLLGQAALQFESGAKVKIALENQLKIDEFYRGLETTTVSIFAKKKSATGRAALFGFRAVDALSSLRLSPEQTEVMIGNLVEHLFDANMQRNSQWKSLGSQYSIPVYGTIDAVVNVRGEK
;
A
#
# COMPACT_ATOMS: atom_id res chain seq x y z
N MET A 1 37.73 -30.19 41.15
CA MET A 1 36.30 -29.86 40.96
C MET A 1 36.23 -28.73 39.96
N LYS A 2 35.52 -28.93 38.84
CA LYS A 2 35.50 -28.02 37.68
C LYS A 2 34.39 -26.97 37.81
N THR A 3 34.75 -25.72 37.57
CA THR A 3 33.89 -24.53 37.50
C THR A 3 32.94 -24.64 36.30
N LEU A 4 31.63 -24.56 36.55
CA LEU A 4 30.60 -24.58 35.50
C LEU A 4 30.38 -23.16 34.98
N MET A 5 30.87 -22.93 33.77
CA MET A 5 30.74 -21.71 32.98
C MET A 5 29.27 -21.58 32.52
N LYS A 6 28.56 -20.54 33.01
CA LYS A 6 27.24 -20.17 32.50
C LYS A 6 27.44 -19.51 31.13
N ILE A 7 27.23 -20.28 30.07
CA ILE A 7 27.08 -19.75 28.72
C ILE A 7 25.75 -19.00 28.70
N LEU A 8 25.81 -17.66 28.63
CA LEU A 8 24.69 -16.86 28.18
C LEU A 8 24.44 -17.23 26.71
N VAL A 9 23.36 -17.94 26.44
CA VAL A 9 22.81 -18.03 25.09
C VAL A 9 22.14 -16.67 24.85
N PRO A 10 22.64 -15.81 23.95
CA PRO A 10 21.89 -14.62 23.57
C PRO A 10 20.57 -15.11 23.00
N SER A 11 19.48 -14.74 23.68
CA SER A 11 18.13 -14.99 23.22
C SER A 11 17.99 -14.45 21.81
N LEU A 12 17.83 -15.39 20.89
CA LEU A 12 17.27 -15.23 19.56
C LEU A 12 16.27 -14.06 19.51
N MET A 13 16.71 -12.93 18.96
CA MET A 13 15.79 -12.03 18.25
C MET A 13 15.44 -12.75 16.96
N ILE A 14 14.45 -13.65 17.05
CA ILE A 14 13.69 -14.05 15.88
C ILE A 14 13.05 -12.75 15.42
N ALA A 15 13.64 -12.10 14.42
CA ALA A 15 12.85 -11.37 13.45
C ALA A 15 11.86 -12.41 12.95
N SER A 16 10.68 -12.47 13.57
CA SER A 16 9.55 -13.17 13.01
C SER A 16 9.35 -12.47 11.69
N SER A 17 9.87 -13.07 10.62
CA SER A 17 9.43 -12.82 9.27
C SER A 17 7.97 -13.23 9.28
N ALA A 18 7.12 -12.32 9.76
CA ALA A 18 5.70 -12.38 9.51
C ALA A 18 5.60 -12.57 8.00
N GLN A 19 5.25 -13.78 7.60
CA GLN A 19 5.13 -14.12 6.18
C GLN A 19 4.07 -13.17 5.64
N ALA A 20 4.49 -12.19 4.85
CA ALA A 20 3.60 -11.21 4.27
C ALA A 20 2.49 -11.95 3.51
N GLU A 21 1.26 -11.80 4.00
CA GLU A 21 0.07 -12.39 3.38
C GLU A 21 -0.27 -11.57 2.14
N LEU A 22 -0.40 -12.25 0.99
CA LEU A 22 -0.85 -11.64 -0.25
C LEU A 22 -2.37 -11.63 -0.30
N ALA A 23 -2.95 -10.52 -0.74
CA ALA A 23 -4.37 -10.37 -1.03
C ALA A 23 -4.56 -10.03 -2.51
N TRP A 24 -5.64 -10.54 -3.10
CA TRP A 24 -6.00 -10.19 -4.47
C TRP A 24 -6.91 -8.99 -4.49
N VAL A 25 -6.47 -7.92 -5.15
CA VAL A 25 -7.30 -6.76 -5.43
C VAL A 25 -7.86 -6.91 -6.84
N LYS A 26 -9.18 -6.74 -6.98
CA LYS A 26 -9.90 -6.95 -8.23
C LYS A 26 -10.67 -5.69 -8.61
N GLY A 27 -10.42 -5.20 -9.81
CA GLY A 27 -11.33 -4.34 -10.55
C GLY A 27 -12.15 -5.16 -11.56
N PRO A 28 -13.12 -4.54 -12.25
CA PRO A 28 -13.93 -5.22 -13.26
C PRO A 28 -13.15 -5.76 -14.48
N PHE A 29 -12.01 -5.16 -14.80
CA PHE A 29 -11.21 -5.51 -15.99
C PHE A 29 -9.73 -5.76 -15.67
N TRP A 30 -9.37 -5.80 -14.39
CA TRP A 30 -8.01 -6.08 -13.97
C TRP A 30 -7.96 -6.66 -12.54
N GLN A 31 -6.88 -7.33 -12.21
CA GLN A 31 -6.56 -7.77 -10.85
C GLN A 31 -5.05 -7.71 -10.60
N ALA A 32 -4.66 -7.56 -9.35
CA ALA A 32 -3.27 -7.67 -8.93
C ALA A 32 -3.15 -8.28 -7.52
N PRO A 33 -2.13 -9.11 -7.25
CA PRO A 33 -1.80 -9.50 -5.89
C PRO A 33 -1.09 -8.33 -5.21
N ILE A 34 -1.58 -7.94 -4.04
CA ILE A 34 -1.05 -6.84 -3.23
C ILE A 34 -0.73 -7.36 -1.85
N GLU A 35 0.30 -6.81 -1.24
CA GLU A 35 0.64 -7.15 0.13
C GLU A 35 -0.31 -6.48 1.11
N LYS A 36 -0.82 -7.27 2.06
CA LYS A 36 -1.59 -6.70 3.17
C LYS A 36 -0.71 -5.90 4.11
N ASN A 37 0.56 -6.28 4.26
CA ASN A 37 1.50 -5.62 5.16
C ASN A 37 2.44 -4.73 4.36
N ILE A 38 2.27 -3.42 4.45
CA ILE A 38 3.06 -2.45 3.67
C ILE A 38 3.99 -1.70 4.60
N SER A 39 5.28 -1.71 4.27
CA SER A 39 6.28 -0.95 5.00
C SER A 39 6.56 0.38 4.31
N ILE A 40 6.52 1.47 5.08
CA ILE A 40 6.76 2.83 4.62
C ILE A 40 7.92 3.44 5.41
N LYS A 41 8.91 3.98 4.68
CA LYS A 41 10.00 4.75 5.29
C LYS A 41 9.60 6.22 5.39
N LEU A 42 9.83 6.81 6.55
CA LEU A 42 9.69 8.25 6.78
C LEU A 42 11.03 8.95 6.68
N VAL A 43 10.97 10.15 6.13
CA VAL A 43 12.04 11.14 6.17
C VAL A 43 11.48 12.45 6.71
N THR A 44 12.34 13.32 7.22
CA THR A 44 11.94 14.64 7.72
C THR A 44 12.81 15.72 7.09
N LYS A 45 12.21 16.88 6.82
CA LYS A 45 12.96 18.06 6.35
C LYS A 45 13.50 18.92 7.50
N HIS A 46 13.19 18.55 8.76
CA HIS A 46 13.65 19.27 9.94
C HIS A 46 15.12 18.95 10.22
N LYS A 47 16.03 19.78 9.68
CA LYS A 47 17.49 19.58 9.74
C LYS A 47 18.05 19.49 11.17
N ASP A 48 17.45 20.23 12.10
CA ASP A 48 17.91 20.29 13.50
C ASP A 48 17.36 19.16 14.37
N LEU A 49 16.43 18.33 13.85
CA LEU A 49 15.76 17.31 14.66
C LEU A 49 16.73 16.32 15.28
N ALA A 50 17.78 15.91 14.55
CA ALA A 50 18.79 15.01 15.08
C ALA A 50 19.51 15.59 16.31
N LYS A 51 19.83 16.90 16.27
CA LYS A 51 20.45 17.61 17.39
C LYS A 51 19.47 17.73 18.56
N THR A 52 18.24 18.17 18.31
CA THR A 52 17.17 18.24 19.32
C THR A 52 16.96 16.88 19.99
N CYS A 53 16.97 15.79 19.22
CA CYS A 53 16.79 14.44 19.75
C CYS A 53 17.96 13.97 20.60
N LYS A 54 19.20 14.32 20.23
CA LYS A 54 20.37 14.05 21.07
C LYS A 54 20.26 14.78 22.41
N THR A 55 20.02 16.08 22.39
CA THR A 55 19.89 16.90 23.61
C THR A 55 18.74 16.42 24.49
N TYR A 56 17.59 16.12 23.90
CA TYR A 56 16.45 15.59 24.64
C TYR A 56 16.75 14.22 25.27
N ARG A 57 17.43 13.32 24.55
CA ARG A 57 17.83 12.02 25.09
C ARG A 57 18.75 12.18 26.30
N GLU A 58 19.74 13.07 26.22
CA GLU A 58 20.68 13.36 27.31
C GLU A 58 20.00 14.02 28.53
N LEU A 59 18.91 14.75 28.31
CA LEU A 59 18.09 15.33 29.38
C LEU A 59 17.26 14.26 30.10
N ILE A 60 16.61 13.35 29.35
CA ILE A 60 15.70 12.35 29.91
C ILE A 60 16.45 11.13 30.48
N LEU A 61 17.55 10.74 29.84
CA LEU A 61 18.32 9.56 30.19
C LEU A 61 19.71 9.96 30.69
N ASN A 62 20.05 9.55 31.90
CA ASN A 62 21.40 9.70 32.42
C ASN A 62 22.40 8.75 31.72
N ALA A 63 23.68 8.87 32.07
CA ALA A 63 24.75 8.05 31.48
C ALA A 63 24.56 6.52 31.68
N SER A 64 23.74 6.11 32.66
CA SER A 64 23.38 4.71 32.91
C SER A 64 22.10 4.27 32.18
N GLY A 65 21.49 5.15 31.39
CA GLY A 65 20.22 4.90 30.68
C GLY A 65 19.00 4.89 31.59
N LYS A 66 19.09 5.46 32.80
CA LYS A 66 17.96 5.61 33.74
C LYS A 66 17.37 7.01 33.65
N VAL A 67 16.12 7.12 34.08
CA VAL A 67 15.38 8.38 34.15
C VAL A 67 15.49 8.92 35.56
N ASP A 68 16.03 10.13 35.70
CA ASP A 68 16.16 10.82 36.98
C ASP A 68 15.11 11.92 37.18
N LEU A 69 14.34 12.24 36.13
CA LEU A 69 13.26 13.24 36.14
C LEU A 69 11.92 12.61 36.51
N ASP A 70 11.04 13.39 37.13
CA ASP A 70 9.67 12.95 37.41
C ASP A 70 8.75 13.03 36.17
N ALA A 71 7.55 12.45 36.29
CA ALA A 71 6.59 12.41 35.18
C ALA A 71 6.19 13.80 34.66
N THR A 72 6.12 14.81 35.53
CA THR A 72 5.74 16.19 35.18
C THR A 72 6.85 16.86 34.39
N GLU A 73 8.10 16.69 34.83
CA GLU A 73 9.29 17.22 34.15
C GLU A 73 9.44 16.60 32.76
N VAL A 74 9.24 15.29 32.64
CA VAL A 74 9.26 14.59 31.35
C VAL A 74 8.12 15.04 30.43
N ASP A 75 6.90 15.22 30.95
CA ASP A 75 5.76 15.69 30.13
C ASP A 75 5.95 17.13 29.64
N TYR A 76 6.56 17.98 30.46
CA TYR A 76 6.96 19.33 30.02
C TYR A 76 8.02 19.26 28.93
N ALA A 77 9.15 18.58 29.17
CA ALA A 77 10.28 18.52 28.23
C ALA A 77 9.88 17.94 26.86
N ARG A 78 8.97 16.96 26.83
CA ARG A 78 8.56 16.31 25.58
C ARG A 78 7.58 17.14 24.75
N THR A 79 6.94 18.16 25.34
CA THR A 79 5.96 19.03 24.68
C THR A 79 6.44 20.48 24.49
N GLU A 80 7.53 20.85 25.18
CA GLU A 80 8.14 22.18 25.17
C GLU A 80 8.45 22.65 23.74
N SER A 81 8.06 23.90 23.45
CA SER A 81 8.23 24.48 22.12
C SER A 81 9.67 24.93 21.89
N GLU A 82 10.34 24.36 20.90
CA GLU A 82 11.61 24.87 20.35
C GLU A 82 11.38 25.76 19.11
N GLY A 83 10.25 26.48 19.03
CA GLY A 83 10.00 27.44 17.94
C GLY A 83 9.40 26.85 16.64
N PHE A 84 9.00 25.58 16.63
CA PHE A 84 8.36 24.96 15.46
C PHE A 84 6.82 25.02 15.58
N LEU A 85 6.20 26.02 14.94
CA LEU A 85 4.74 26.17 14.74
C LEU A 85 3.87 26.18 16.02
N GLY A 86 3.70 27.35 16.65
CA GLY A 86 2.52 27.63 17.49
C GLY A 86 2.60 27.20 18.97
N GLY A 87 3.76 27.33 19.61
CA GLY A 87 3.87 27.22 21.07
C GLY A 87 3.85 25.80 21.65
N LYS A 88 3.96 24.77 20.81
CA LYS A 88 4.20 23.36 21.21
C LYS A 88 5.17 22.70 20.24
N PHE A 89 5.87 21.67 20.68
CA PHE A 89 6.70 20.85 19.79
C PHE A 89 5.85 20.19 18.68
N ALA A 90 6.31 20.27 17.44
CA ALA A 90 5.74 19.51 16.33
C ALA A 90 6.76 19.27 15.22
N VAL A 91 6.80 18.05 14.69
CA VAL A 91 7.66 17.63 13.57
C VAL A 91 6.79 17.01 12.49
N VAL A 92 7.06 17.38 11.25
CA VAL A 92 6.46 16.71 10.09
C VAL A 92 7.45 15.71 9.50
N PHE A 93 7.00 14.48 9.35
CA PHE A 93 7.63 13.44 8.55
C PHE A 93 6.86 13.29 7.24
N THR A 94 7.55 13.00 6.16
CA THR A 94 7.00 12.68 4.85
C THR A 94 7.43 11.29 4.43
N VAL A 95 6.64 10.63 3.59
CA VAL A 95 7.02 9.33 3.04
C VAL A 95 8.16 9.45 2.03
N ASP A 96 9.17 8.59 2.17
CA ASP A 96 10.21 8.36 1.17
C ASP A 96 9.73 7.26 0.21
N ALA A 97 9.20 7.67 -0.95
CA ALA A 97 8.57 6.76 -1.90
C ALA A 97 9.54 5.73 -2.46
N GLU A 98 10.75 6.16 -2.83
CA GLU A 98 11.77 5.31 -3.45
C GLU A 98 12.32 4.29 -2.44
N ALA A 99 12.64 4.73 -1.23
CA ALA A 99 13.07 3.80 -0.19
C ALA A 99 11.94 2.84 0.21
N SER A 100 10.69 3.31 0.25
CA SER A 100 9.54 2.45 0.56
C SER A 100 9.32 1.37 -0.50
N GLN A 101 9.50 1.68 -1.78
CA GLN A 101 9.47 0.67 -2.84
C GLN A 101 10.59 -0.36 -2.67
N THR A 102 11.80 0.10 -2.36
CA THR A 102 12.96 -0.77 -2.10
C THR A 102 12.74 -1.71 -0.91
N VAL A 103 12.16 -1.22 0.19
CA VAL A 103 11.86 -2.04 1.39
C VAL A 103 10.89 -3.17 1.07
N ASN A 104 9.98 -2.96 0.12
CA ASN A 104 9.00 -3.96 -0.29
C ASN A 104 9.49 -4.83 -1.48
N ALA A 105 10.75 -4.75 -1.92
CA ALA A 105 11.22 -5.41 -3.15
C ALA A 105 11.17 -6.95 -3.14
N ALA A 106 11.58 -7.61 -2.03
CA ALA A 106 11.50 -9.07 -1.91
C ALA A 106 10.05 -9.59 -1.96
N ASN A 107 9.16 -8.71 -1.54
CA ASN A 107 7.75 -8.87 -1.32
C ASN A 107 7.00 -8.70 -2.67
N LEU A 108 7.35 -7.65 -3.43
CA LEU A 108 7.03 -7.49 -4.86
C LEU A 108 7.51 -8.69 -5.70
N THR A 109 8.72 -9.17 -5.47
CA THR A 109 9.27 -10.34 -6.17
C THR A 109 8.43 -11.59 -5.92
N ARG A 110 7.99 -11.81 -4.68
CA ARG A 110 7.11 -12.94 -4.33
C ARG A 110 5.75 -12.80 -5.00
N ALA A 111 5.15 -11.61 -4.92
CA ALA A 111 3.84 -11.37 -5.52
C ALA A 111 3.88 -11.57 -7.06
N ASN A 112 4.92 -11.07 -7.73
CA ASN A 112 5.18 -11.31 -9.15
C ASN A 112 5.52 -12.79 -9.46
N SER A 113 6.11 -13.53 -8.53
CA SER A 113 6.32 -14.98 -8.69
C SER A 113 5.00 -15.76 -8.58
N SER A 114 4.11 -15.35 -7.68
CA SER A 114 2.75 -15.89 -7.59
C SER A 114 1.98 -15.67 -8.88
N LEU A 115 2.13 -14.52 -9.54
CA LEU A 115 1.57 -14.28 -10.87
C LEU A 115 2.05 -15.30 -11.90
N ARG A 116 3.36 -15.55 -11.96
CA ARG A 116 3.95 -16.53 -12.91
C ARG A 116 3.53 -17.96 -12.63
N SER A 117 3.14 -18.26 -11.39
CA SER A 117 2.69 -19.60 -10.96
C SER A 117 1.20 -19.85 -11.20
N LEU A 118 0.42 -18.83 -11.56
CA LEU A 118 -0.98 -19.02 -11.95
C LEU A 118 -1.02 -19.88 -13.23
N GLN A 119 -1.45 -21.13 -13.08
CA GLN A 119 -1.67 -22.04 -14.19
C GLN A 119 -2.98 -21.76 -14.94
N THR A 120 -3.82 -20.85 -14.41
CA THR A 120 -5.09 -20.47 -15.02
C THR A 120 -4.89 -19.30 -15.99
N PRO A 121 -5.36 -19.41 -17.24
CA PRO A 121 -5.38 -18.30 -18.18
C PRO A 121 -6.15 -17.12 -17.59
N ASP A 122 -5.74 -15.91 -17.94
CA ASP A 122 -6.52 -14.73 -17.60
C ASP A 122 -7.94 -14.83 -18.20
N PRO A 123 -8.99 -14.50 -17.42
CA PRO A 123 -10.35 -14.53 -17.92
C PRO A 123 -10.59 -13.47 -19.00
N LEU A 124 -9.82 -12.39 -19.00
CA LEU A 124 -9.92 -11.27 -19.94
C LEU A 124 -8.53 -10.81 -20.41
N PRO A 125 -8.41 -10.14 -21.56
CA PRO A 125 -7.15 -9.54 -22.02
C PRO A 125 -6.56 -8.58 -21.00
N TYR A 126 -5.25 -8.73 -20.74
CA TYR A 126 -4.51 -7.90 -19.79
C TYR A 126 -5.16 -7.86 -18.40
N TYR A 127 -5.84 -8.93 -17.97
CA TYR A 127 -6.56 -8.90 -16.71
C TYR A 127 -5.62 -8.90 -15.52
N THR A 128 -4.62 -9.77 -15.50
CA THR A 128 -3.69 -9.84 -14.39
C THR A 128 -2.54 -8.85 -14.58
N GLN A 129 -2.34 -7.99 -13.59
CA GLN A 129 -1.38 -6.89 -13.61
C GLN A 129 -0.20 -7.19 -12.69
N PRO A 130 1.03 -6.81 -13.08
CA PRO A 130 2.20 -6.95 -12.21
C PRO A 130 2.14 -5.95 -11.05
N VAL A 131 2.79 -6.30 -9.95
CA VAL A 131 2.62 -5.59 -8.66
C VAL A 131 3.43 -4.31 -8.57
N ASP A 132 4.57 -4.28 -9.26
CA ASP A 132 5.45 -3.11 -9.40
C ASP A 132 4.79 -1.92 -10.11
N GLU A 133 3.65 -2.16 -10.74
CA GLU A 133 2.86 -1.16 -11.43
C GLU A 133 1.67 -0.66 -10.61
N ILE A 134 1.66 -0.96 -9.30
CA ILE A 134 0.53 -0.65 -8.45
C ILE A 134 0.87 0.49 -7.48
N ALA A 135 0.06 1.56 -7.50
CA ALA A 135 0.18 2.69 -6.59
C ALA A 135 -0.90 2.63 -5.49
N PRO A 136 -0.57 2.19 -4.26
CA PRO A 136 -1.50 2.21 -3.15
C PRO A 136 -1.68 3.64 -2.59
N THR A 137 -2.94 4.01 -2.38
CA THR A 137 -3.38 5.26 -1.77
C THR A 137 -3.99 4.92 -0.41
N PHE A 138 -3.24 5.17 0.67
CA PHE A 138 -3.65 4.82 2.03
C PHE A 138 -4.62 5.84 2.63
N ILE A 139 -5.64 5.33 3.32
CA ILE A 139 -6.58 6.08 4.14
C ILE A 139 -6.56 5.43 5.52
N VAL A 140 -5.97 6.13 6.49
CA VAL A 140 -5.88 5.66 7.89
C VAL A 140 -7.28 5.36 8.43
N ARG A 141 -7.46 4.15 8.99
CA ARG A 141 -8.67 3.71 9.67
C ARG A 141 -8.29 3.26 11.08
N GLY A 142 -9.05 3.71 12.09
CA GLY A 142 -8.81 3.34 13.48
C GLY A 142 -7.66 4.10 14.14
N ASP A 143 -7.25 3.61 15.31
CA ASP A 143 -6.19 4.19 16.13
C ASP A 143 -4.80 3.80 15.61
N VAL A 144 -3.82 4.70 15.82
CA VAL A 144 -2.42 4.47 15.44
C VAL A 144 -1.69 3.88 16.63
N GLU A 145 -1.26 2.63 16.49
CA GLU A 145 -0.45 1.95 17.49
C GLU A 145 1.03 2.36 17.36
N VAL A 146 1.68 2.63 18.50
CA VAL A 146 3.12 2.86 18.55
C VAL A 146 3.81 1.62 19.07
N LEU A 147 4.61 1.01 18.20
CA LEU A 147 5.47 -0.12 18.52
C LEU A 147 6.87 0.40 18.87
N SER A 148 7.18 0.44 20.15
CA SER A 148 8.44 0.98 20.67
C SER A 148 9.43 -0.11 21.06
N GLY A 149 10.68 0.01 20.64
CA GLY A 149 11.78 -0.89 21.00
C GLY A 149 12.28 -0.70 22.43
N GLN A 150 13.17 -1.59 22.89
CA GLN A 150 13.85 -1.45 24.18
C GLN A 150 14.73 -0.18 24.19
N GLY A 151 14.67 0.60 25.28
CA GLY A 151 15.45 1.83 25.43
C GLY A 151 14.95 3.03 24.61
N SER A 152 13.69 2.97 24.15
CA SER A 152 12.99 4.06 23.46
C SER A 152 12.49 5.13 24.44
N LEU A 153 12.47 6.39 24.01
CA LEU A 153 12.00 7.53 24.78
C LEU A 153 10.47 7.51 24.99
N THR A 154 9.75 6.93 24.03
CA THR A 154 8.31 6.68 24.12
C THR A 154 8.01 5.60 25.16
N GLY A 155 8.82 4.55 25.23
CA GLY A 155 8.72 3.52 26.26
C GLY A 155 8.93 4.08 27.66
N VAL A 156 9.91 4.99 27.81
CA VAL A 156 10.12 5.75 29.06
C VAL A 156 8.87 6.53 29.45
N SER A 157 8.34 7.36 28.55
CA SER A 157 7.15 8.18 28.82
C SER A 157 5.95 7.31 29.23
N LYS A 158 5.76 6.17 28.57
CA LYS A 158 4.72 5.19 28.92
C LYS A 158 4.92 4.59 30.31
N SER A 159 6.16 4.27 30.70
CA SER A 159 6.47 3.70 32.02
C SER A 159 6.20 4.69 33.17
N LEU A 160 6.27 5.99 32.88
CA LEU A 160 5.90 7.07 33.79
C LEU A 160 4.38 7.37 33.79
N GLY A 161 3.57 6.61 33.04
CA GLY A 161 2.13 6.82 32.96
C GLY A 161 1.70 8.00 32.07
N LEU A 162 2.61 8.56 31.27
CA LEU A 162 2.29 9.67 30.39
C LEU A 162 1.49 9.19 29.18
N LYS A 163 0.42 9.93 28.83
CA LYS A 163 -0.39 9.63 27.65
C LYS A 163 0.43 9.83 26.38
N GLN A 164 0.19 9.04 25.36
CA GLN A 164 0.86 9.24 24.08
C GLN A 164 0.48 10.60 23.47
N THR A 165 1.46 11.30 22.92
CA THR A 165 1.22 12.55 22.20
C THR A 165 0.49 12.28 20.89
N LYS A 166 -0.33 13.26 20.47
CA LYS A 166 -1.14 13.10 19.26
C LYS A 166 -0.26 12.99 18.01
N THR A 167 -0.68 12.15 17.07
CA THR A 167 -0.15 12.07 15.71
C THR A 167 -1.28 12.38 14.73
N PHE A 168 -0.96 13.06 13.63
CA PHE A 168 -1.93 13.40 12.59
C PHE A 168 -1.38 13.02 11.23
N PHE A 169 -2.23 12.41 10.42
CA PHE A 169 -1.91 11.99 9.06
C PHE A 169 -2.61 12.94 8.09
N THR A 170 -1.87 13.42 7.09
CA THR A 170 -2.40 14.29 6.04
C THR A 170 -1.85 13.86 4.69
N GLY A 171 -2.66 13.91 3.65
CA GLY A 171 -2.27 13.48 2.31
C GLY A 171 -2.67 12.04 2.01
N GLU A 172 -2.27 11.56 0.84
CA GLU A 172 -2.69 10.27 0.29
C GLU A 172 -1.50 9.51 -0.33
N GLY A 173 -1.47 8.18 -0.18
CA GLY A 173 -0.43 7.33 -0.77
C GLY A 173 0.98 7.75 -0.36
N TYR A 174 1.90 7.84 -1.33
CA TYR A 174 3.28 8.31 -1.10
C TYR A 174 3.42 9.82 -0.86
N GLN A 175 2.32 10.59 -0.93
CA GLN A 175 2.29 12.01 -0.54
C GLN A 175 1.85 12.19 0.93
N THR A 176 1.64 11.09 1.65
CA THR A 176 1.27 11.14 3.07
C THR A 176 2.37 11.82 3.89
N SER A 177 1.94 12.70 4.78
CA SER A 177 2.76 13.35 5.79
C SER A 177 2.19 13.02 7.17
N ILE A 178 3.09 12.83 8.14
CA ILE A 178 2.77 12.48 9.52
C ILE A 178 3.31 13.58 10.42
N LYS A 179 2.39 14.29 11.09
CA LYS A 179 2.73 15.31 12.07
C LYS A 179 2.71 14.71 13.47
N VAL A 180 3.85 14.79 14.16
CA VAL A 180 4.08 14.24 15.50
C VAL A 180 4.27 15.37 16.49
N TYR A 181 3.51 15.38 17.59
CA TYR A 181 3.52 16.47 18.59
C TYR A 181 4.37 16.16 19.83
N GLY A 182 4.90 14.95 19.98
CA GLY A 182 5.80 14.58 21.08
C GLY A 182 7.23 14.38 20.61
N ARG A 183 8.16 14.94 21.38
CA ARG A 183 9.59 14.81 21.10
C ARG A 183 10.09 13.38 21.29
N ASP A 184 9.54 12.67 22.28
CA ASP A 184 9.75 11.24 22.52
C ASP A 184 9.54 10.40 21.25
N LEU A 185 8.33 10.46 20.69
CA LEU A 185 7.96 9.70 19.50
C LEU A 185 8.69 10.19 18.26
N ALA A 186 8.85 11.50 18.08
CA ALA A 186 9.57 12.03 16.92
C ALA A 186 11.04 11.55 16.88
N CYS A 187 11.70 11.50 18.05
CA CYS A 187 13.07 11.03 18.16
C CYS A 187 13.18 9.51 17.99
N ASP A 188 12.27 8.74 18.57
CA ASP A 188 12.28 7.30 18.36
C ASP A 188 11.96 6.93 16.90
N LEU A 189 11.07 7.67 16.23
CA LEU A 189 10.83 7.49 14.80
C LEU A 189 12.09 7.82 14.01
N LEU A 190 12.72 8.98 14.24
CA LEU A 190 13.94 9.40 13.55
C LEU A 190 15.08 8.38 13.69
N LEU A 191 15.21 7.75 14.86
CA LEU A 191 16.28 6.79 15.17
C LEU A 191 15.90 5.33 14.87
N GLY A 192 14.71 5.09 14.29
CA GLY A 192 14.20 3.73 14.04
C GLY A 192 13.96 2.90 15.31
N GLN A 193 13.81 3.55 16.47
CA GLN A 193 13.50 2.93 17.77
C GLN A 193 11.99 2.79 18.02
N ALA A 194 11.15 3.43 17.21
CA ALA A 194 9.71 3.21 17.18
C ALA A 194 9.20 3.00 15.75
N ALA A 195 8.06 2.33 15.64
CA ALA A 195 7.26 2.23 14.43
C ALA A 195 5.81 2.66 14.72
N LEU A 196 5.14 3.24 13.73
CA LEU A 196 3.69 3.42 13.77
C LEU A 196 3.05 2.28 13.00
N GLN A 197 2.04 1.64 13.57
CA GLN A 197 1.22 0.65 12.89
C GLN A 197 -0.23 1.14 12.88
N PHE A 198 -0.89 1.05 11.74
CA PHE A 198 -2.32 1.35 11.62
C PHE A 198 -2.96 0.52 10.53
N GLU A 199 -4.25 0.25 10.70
CA GLU A 199 -5.10 -0.28 9.64
C GLU A 199 -5.43 0.82 8.64
N SER A 200 -5.48 0.48 7.37
CA SER A 200 -5.76 1.41 6.29
C SER A 200 -6.68 0.76 5.29
N GLY A 201 -7.71 1.50 4.86
CA GLY A 201 -8.31 1.22 3.56
C GLY A 201 -7.38 1.78 2.50
N ALA A 202 -6.91 0.95 1.56
CA ALA A 202 -6.08 1.42 0.46
C ALA A 202 -6.86 1.36 -0.85
N LYS A 203 -6.84 2.46 -1.61
CA LYS A 203 -7.22 2.43 -3.03
C LYS A 203 -5.99 2.07 -3.85
N VAL A 204 -6.15 1.11 -4.72
CA VAL A 204 -5.07 0.49 -5.47
C VAL A 204 -5.28 0.82 -6.94
N LYS A 205 -4.27 1.44 -7.56
CA LYS A 205 -4.32 1.86 -8.97
C LYS A 205 -3.26 1.14 -9.78
N ILE A 206 -3.58 0.71 -11.00
CA ILE A 206 -2.61 0.19 -11.98
C ILE A 206 -1.85 1.35 -12.65
N ALA A 207 -0.68 1.05 -13.20
CA ALA A 207 0.15 2.04 -13.88
C ALA A 207 -0.55 2.58 -15.14
N LEU A 208 -0.28 3.84 -15.45
CA LEU A 208 -0.92 4.53 -16.58
C LEU A 208 -0.65 3.81 -17.90
N GLU A 209 0.55 3.28 -18.12
CA GLU A 209 0.89 2.57 -19.36
C GLU A 209 -0.01 1.34 -19.57
N ASN A 210 -0.21 0.53 -18.53
CA ASN A 210 -1.05 -0.65 -18.65
C ASN A 210 -2.53 -0.30 -18.66
N GLN A 211 -2.93 0.74 -17.94
CA GLN A 211 -4.24 1.34 -18.14
C GLN A 211 -4.47 1.69 -19.62
N LEU A 212 -3.51 2.34 -20.29
CA LEU A 212 -3.65 2.71 -21.70
C LEU A 212 -3.77 1.49 -22.62
N LYS A 213 -2.99 0.42 -22.38
CA LYS A 213 -3.10 -0.84 -23.13
C LYS A 213 -4.48 -1.47 -23.00
N ILE A 214 -5.00 -1.51 -21.77
CA ILE A 214 -6.34 -2.03 -21.49
C ILE A 214 -7.37 -1.11 -22.18
N ASP A 215 -7.31 0.21 -21.97
CA ASP A 215 -8.24 1.18 -22.57
C ASP A 215 -8.25 1.10 -24.11
N GLU A 216 -7.10 0.96 -24.76
CA GLU A 216 -6.98 0.82 -26.22
C GLU A 216 -7.68 -0.45 -26.73
N PHE A 217 -7.44 -1.59 -26.08
CA PHE A 217 -8.06 -2.86 -26.43
C PHE A 217 -9.59 -2.78 -26.35
N TYR A 218 -10.15 -2.31 -25.23
CA TYR A 218 -11.60 -2.25 -25.06
C TYR A 218 -12.26 -1.17 -25.91
N ARG A 219 -11.57 -0.07 -26.23
CA ARG A 219 -12.07 0.94 -27.18
C ARG A 219 -12.19 0.39 -28.60
N GLY A 220 -11.26 -0.46 -29.03
CA GLY A 220 -11.34 -1.19 -30.30
C GLY A 220 -12.57 -2.11 -30.35
N LEU A 221 -12.81 -2.85 -29.26
CA LEU A 221 -14.00 -3.70 -29.14
C LEU A 221 -15.31 -2.89 -29.08
N GLU A 222 -15.32 -1.72 -28.45
CA GLU A 222 -16.49 -0.87 -28.37
C GLU A 222 -16.96 -0.41 -29.75
N THR A 223 -16.05 0.18 -30.53
CA THR A 223 -16.35 0.67 -31.89
C THR A 223 -16.97 -0.45 -32.73
N THR A 224 -16.39 -1.65 -32.61
CA THR A 224 -16.87 -2.85 -33.26
C THR A 224 -18.27 -3.25 -32.77
N THR A 225 -18.48 -3.23 -31.45
CA THR A 225 -19.75 -3.57 -30.80
C THR A 225 -20.85 -2.60 -31.24
N VAL A 226 -20.64 -1.29 -31.14
CA VAL A 226 -21.62 -0.28 -31.58
C VAL A 226 -22.03 -0.51 -33.04
N SER A 227 -21.05 -0.79 -33.91
CA SER A 227 -21.32 -1.07 -35.33
C SER A 227 -22.15 -2.34 -35.55
N ILE A 228 -21.97 -3.38 -34.73
CA ILE A 228 -22.73 -4.63 -34.80
C ILE A 228 -24.16 -4.41 -34.31
N PHE A 229 -24.32 -3.66 -33.23
CA PHE A 229 -25.62 -3.41 -32.60
C PHE A 229 -26.50 -2.44 -33.38
N ALA A 230 -25.92 -1.60 -34.23
CA ALA A 230 -26.66 -0.79 -35.20
C ALA A 230 -27.26 -1.62 -36.37
N LYS A 231 -26.83 -2.88 -36.56
CA LYS A 231 -27.34 -3.73 -37.65
C LYS A 231 -28.69 -4.33 -37.27
N LYS A 232 -29.61 -4.39 -38.25
CA LYS A 232 -30.89 -5.14 -38.14
C LYS A 232 -30.63 -6.66 -38.18
N LYS A 233 -30.11 -7.21 -37.09
CA LYS A 233 -29.85 -8.65 -36.89
C LYS A 233 -30.52 -9.12 -35.60
N SER A 234 -30.83 -10.42 -35.53
CA SER A 234 -31.32 -11.04 -34.30
C SER A 234 -30.26 -10.97 -33.19
N ALA A 235 -30.65 -11.20 -31.94
CA ALA A 235 -29.72 -11.27 -30.81
C ALA A 235 -28.58 -12.29 -31.06
N THR A 236 -28.93 -13.51 -31.50
CA THR A 236 -27.97 -14.55 -31.88
C THR A 236 -27.05 -14.12 -33.01
N GLY A 237 -27.57 -13.42 -34.03
CA GLY A 237 -26.76 -12.90 -35.12
C GLY A 237 -25.78 -11.82 -34.70
N ARG A 238 -26.14 -10.97 -33.73
CA ARG A 238 -25.23 -9.96 -33.14
C ARG A 238 -24.16 -10.62 -32.27
N ALA A 239 -24.52 -11.63 -31.48
CA ALA A 239 -23.59 -12.41 -30.67
C ALA A 239 -22.51 -13.10 -31.54
N ALA A 240 -22.92 -13.76 -32.62
CA ALA A 240 -21.99 -14.42 -33.54
C ALA A 240 -21.03 -13.43 -34.21
N LEU A 241 -21.53 -12.26 -34.63
CA LEU A 241 -20.69 -11.19 -35.21
C LEU A 241 -19.72 -10.61 -34.18
N PHE A 242 -20.14 -10.47 -32.92
CA PHE A 242 -19.26 -10.05 -31.84
C PHE A 242 -18.15 -11.06 -31.61
N GLY A 243 -18.49 -12.35 -31.47
CA GLY A 243 -17.52 -13.43 -31.29
C GLY A 243 -16.46 -13.45 -32.39
N PHE A 244 -16.87 -13.38 -33.67
CA PHE A 244 -15.93 -13.32 -34.80
C PHE A 244 -14.95 -12.14 -34.70
N ARG A 245 -15.43 -10.97 -34.28
CA ARG A 245 -14.60 -9.78 -34.12
C ARG A 245 -13.72 -9.81 -32.88
N ALA A 246 -14.20 -10.44 -31.81
CA ALA A 246 -13.39 -10.69 -30.63
C ALA A 246 -12.22 -11.62 -30.96
N VAL A 247 -12.43 -12.69 -31.76
CA VAL A 247 -11.34 -13.55 -32.26
C VAL A 247 -10.27 -12.72 -32.98
N ASP A 248 -10.70 -11.84 -33.90
CA ASP A 248 -9.80 -10.98 -34.66
C ASP A 248 -8.96 -10.07 -33.75
N ALA A 249 -9.59 -9.43 -32.75
CA ALA A 249 -8.90 -8.59 -31.77
C ALA A 249 -7.91 -9.39 -30.87
N LEU A 250 -8.28 -10.61 -30.48
CA LEU A 250 -7.49 -11.49 -29.62
C LEU A 250 -6.32 -12.16 -30.35
N SER A 251 -6.31 -12.16 -31.69
CA SER A 251 -5.27 -12.81 -32.51
C SER A 251 -3.84 -12.35 -32.16
N SER A 252 -3.69 -11.10 -31.71
CA SER A 252 -2.42 -10.52 -31.29
C SER A 252 -1.81 -11.15 -30.02
N LEU A 253 -2.64 -11.81 -29.19
CA LEU A 253 -2.23 -12.38 -27.90
C LEU A 253 -1.68 -13.81 -28.00
N ARG A 254 -1.65 -14.41 -29.20
CA ARG A 254 -1.10 -15.77 -29.46
C ARG A 254 -1.68 -16.86 -28.54
N LEU A 255 -2.98 -16.77 -28.25
CA LEU A 255 -3.70 -17.73 -27.41
C LEU A 255 -3.95 -19.04 -28.16
N SER A 256 -4.09 -20.15 -27.43
CA SER A 256 -4.62 -21.39 -28.01
C SER A 256 -6.09 -21.20 -28.43
N PRO A 257 -6.64 -22.04 -29.32
CA PRO A 257 -8.06 -22.01 -29.68
C PRO A 257 -8.97 -22.10 -28.45
N GLU A 258 -8.67 -23.00 -27.52
CA GLU A 258 -9.45 -23.22 -26.30
C GLU A 258 -9.39 -21.99 -25.38
N GLN A 259 -8.21 -21.39 -25.21
CA GLN A 259 -8.05 -20.15 -24.45
C GLN A 259 -8.81 -18.99 -25.08
N THR A 260 -8.81 -18.92 -26.42
CA THR A 260 -9.53 -17.89 -27.17
C THR A 260 -11.03 -18.02 -26.97
N GLU A 261 -11.57 -19.24 -27.05
CA GLU A 261 -13.00 -19.50 -26.85
C GLU A 261 -13.46 -19.15 -25.43
N VAL A 262 -12.70 -19.58 -24.41
CA VAL A 262 -12.96 -19.23 -23.01
C VAL A 262 -12.96 -17.71 -22.81
N MET A 263 -11.97 -17.02 -23.38
CA MET A 263 -11.85 -15.56 -23.25
C MET A 263 -12.98 -14.82 -23.96
N ILE A 264 -13.44 -15.31 -25.12
CA ILE A 264 -14.62 -14.76 -25.80
C ILE A 264 -15.88 -14.96 -24.96
N GLY A 265 -16.06 -16.14 -24.36
CA GLY A 265 -17.16 -16.40 -23.42
C GLY A 265 -17.17 -15.39 -22.28
N ASN A 266 -16.03 -15.19 -21.62
CA ASN A 266 -15.89 -14.20 -20.55
C ASN A 266 -16.14 -12.76 -21.00
N LEU A 267 -15.67 -12.38 -22.19
CA LEU A 267 -15.96 -11.06 -22.77
C LEU A 267 -17.47 -10.87 -22.98
N VAL A 268 -18.17 -11.91 -23.46
CA VAL A 268 -19.61 -11.85 -23.64
C VAL A 268 -20.33 -11.67 -22.30
N GLU A 269 -19.97 -12.48 -21.30
CA GLU A 269 -20.57 -12.40 -19.96
C GLU A 269 -20.28 -11.07 -19.25
N HIS A 270 -19.08 -10.52 -19.41
CA HIS A 270 -18.68 -9.26 -18.77
C HIS A 270 -19.27 -8.03 -19.45
N LEU A 271 -19.59 -8.09 -20.74
CA LEU A 271 -20.04 -6.94 -21.50
C LEU A 271 -21.55 -6.96 -21.80
N PHE A 272 -22.20 -8.12 -21.77
CA PHE A 272 -23.60 -8.22 -22.14
C PHE A 272 -24.47 -8.85 -21.04
N ASP A 273 -25.77 -8.56 -21.08
CA ASP A 273 -26.76 -9.24 -20.25
C ASP A 273 -27.28 -10.52 -20.91
N ALA A 274 -28.19 -11.24 -20.24
CA ALA A 274 -28.80 -12.47 -20.76
C ALA A 274 -29.59 -12.27 -22.08
N ASN A 275 -29.99 -11.03 -22.40
CA ASN A 275 -30.67 -10.67 -23.64
C ASN A 275 -29.69 -10.16 -24.71
N MET A 276 -28.38 -10.31 -24.48
CA MET A 276 -27.30 -9.79 -25.30
C MET A 276 -27.37 -8.27 -25.50
N GLN A 277 -27.86 -7.53 -24.52
CA GLN A 277 -27.79 -6.06 -24.48
C GLN A 277 -26.56 -5.62 -23.68
N ARG A 278 -26.05 -4.41 -23.92
CA ARG A 278 -24.93 -3.85 -23.14
C ARG A 278 -25.30 -3.75 -21.66
N ASN A 279 -24.46 -4.29 -20.78
CA ASN A 279 -24.66 -4.18 -19.34
C ASN A 279 -24.10 -2.86 -18.75
N SER A 280 -24.20 -2.69 -17.43
CA SER A 280 -23.75 -1.48 -16.73
C SER A 280 -22.23 -1.29 -16.65
N GLN A 281 -21.43 -2.25 -17.12
CA GLN A 281 -19.96 -2.13 -17.17
C GLN A 281 -19.51 -1.24 -18.34
N TRP A 282 -20.36 -1.04 -19.35
CA TRP A 282 -20.19 -0.01 -20.37
C TRP A 282 -20.45 1.38 -19.79
N LYS A 283 -19.53 1.91 -18.97
CA LYS A 283 -19.64 3.28 -18.46
C LYS A 283 -19.06 4.27 -19.48
N SER A 284 -19.94 5.00 -20.15
CA SER A 284 -19.59 6.22 -20.89
C SER A 284 -19.38 7.37 -19.90
N LEU A 285 -18.21 8.00 -19.94
CA LEU A 285 -17.90 9.27 -19.29
C LEU A 285 -17.82 10.33 -20.39
N GLY A 286 -18.96 10.89 -20.78
CA GLY A 286 -19.04 11.78 -21.94
C GLY A 286 -18.80 11.03 -23.25
N SER A 287 -17.88 11.52 -24.09
CA SER A 287 -17.52 10.91 -25.38
C SER A 287 -16.43 9.81 -25.29
N GLN A 288 -15.99 9.46 -24.08
CA GLN A 288 -14.94 8.46 -23.85
C GLN A 288 -15.40 7.39 -22.84
N TYR A 289 -14.92 6.17 -23.01
CA TYR A 289 -15.07 5.08 -22.04
C TYR A 289 -13.77 4.97 -21.27
N SER A 290 -13.86 4.93 -19.95
CA SER A 290 -12.70 4.73 -19.08
C SER A 290 -12.86 3.44 -18.31
N ILE A 291 -11.80 2.66 -18.24
CA ILE A 291 -11.80 1.45 -17.43
C ILE A 291 -11.61 1.81 -15.96
N PRO A 292 -12.44 1.28 -15.04
CA PRO A 292 -12.24 1.46 -13.62
C PRO A 292 -10.89 0.89 -13.18
N VAL A 293 -9.91 1.76 -12.98
CA VAL A 293 -8.55 1.42 -12.58
C VAL A 293 -8.34 1.34 -11.07
N TYR A 294 -9.42 1.41 -10.28
CA TYR A 294 -9.34 1.40 -8.82
C TYR A 294 -9.93 0.13 -8.24
N GLY A 295 -9.13 -0.52 -7.40
CA GLY A 295 -9.56 -1.55 -6.47
C GLY A 295 -9.35 -1.10 -5.03
N THR A 296 -9.90 -1.85 -4.07
CA THR A 296 -9.75 -1.55 -2.65
C THR A 296 -9.25 -2.76 -1.88
N ILE A 297 -8.46 -2.51 -0.85
CA ILE A 297 -7.94 -3.53 0.08
C ILE A 297 -7.86 -2.95 1.48
N ASP A 298 -8.04 -3.80 2.49
CA ASP A 298 -7.65 -3.48 3.86
C ASP A 298 -6.21 -3.93 4.09
N ALA A 299 -5.36 -2.97 4.46
CA ALA A 299 -3.92 -3.17 4.65
C ALA A 299 -3.49 -2.72 6.04
N VAL A 300 -2.45 -3.35 6.56
CA VAL A 300 -1.71 -2.91 7.75
C VAL A 300 -0.48 -2.17 7.29
N VAL A 301 -0.38 -0.90 7.65
CA VAL A 301 0.74 -0.04 7.27
C VAL A 301 1.70 0.08 8.44
N ASN A 302 2.95 -0.29 8.22
CA ASN A 302 4.04 -0.17 9.18
C ASN A 302 4.96 0.98 8.76
N VAL A 303 5.05 1.99 9.60
CA VAL A 303 5.80 3.20 9.31
C VAL A 303 7.01 3.28 10.24
N ARG A 304 8.20 3.47 9.66
CA ARG A 304 9.47 3.56 10.40
C ARG A 304 10.29 4.74 9.89
N GLY A 305 11.04 5.41 10.75
CA GLY A 305 12.01 6.41 10.29
C GLY A 305 13.34 5.79 9.87
N GLU A 306 14.30 6.68 9.65
CA GLU A 306 15.61 6.37 9.09
C GLU A 306 16.52 5.64 10.10
N LYS A 307 17.41 4.78 9.60
CA LYS A 307 18.50 4.19 10.40
C LYS A 307 19.81 4.87 9.98
#